data_AF-A0A1I3VPS3-F1
#
_entry.id   AF-A0A1I3VPS3-F1
#
_cell.length_a   1.000
_cell.length_b   1.000
_cell.length_c   1.000
_cell.angle_alpha   90.00
_cell.angle_beta   90.00
_cell.angle_gamma   90.00
#
_symmetry.space_group_name_H-M   'P 1'
#
loop_
_entity.id
_entity.type
_entity.pdbx_description
1 polymer ?
#
loop_
_entity_poly.entity_id
_entity_poly.type
_entity_poly.pdbx_seq_one_letter_code
_entity_poly.pdbx_strand_id
1 'polypeptide(L)' 'MPAVEEPRVAVWWVDPGEMNTAMPADAVGAEDAAAAPGPETVVPTLRRLIEERPAIGRVSHP' A
#
# COMPACT_ATOMS: atom_id res chain seq x y z
N MET A 1 12.25 22.46 -17.34
CA MET A 1 12.09 23.14 -16.04
C MET A 1 12.23 22.10 -14.94
N PRO A 2 12.95 22.35 -13.85
CA PRO A 2 13.05 21.40 -12.75
C PRO A 2 11.71 21.29 -12.01
N ALA A 3 11.45 20.14 -11.39
CA ALA A 3 10.31 19.95 -10.50
C ALA A 3 10.49 20.79 -9.23
N VAL A 4 9.39 21.32 -8.69
CA VAL A 4 9.38 22.09 -7.43
C VAL A 4 8.88 21.18 -6.31
N GLU A 5 9.54 21.21 -5.16
CA GLU A 5 9.13 20.44 -3.97
C GLU A 5 7.92 21.09 -3.28
N GLU A 6 6.98 20.27 -2.79
CA GLU A 6 5.77 20.70 -2.08
C GLU A 6 5.83 20.28 -0.60
N PRO A 7 6.41 21.09 0.30
CA PRO A 7 6.71 20.67 1.70
C PRO A 7 5.47 20.45 2.57
N ARG A 8 4.28 20.85 2.09
CA ARG A 8 3.00 20.62 2.78
C ARG A 8 2.38 19.27 2.43
N VAL A 9 2.91 18.57 1.43
CA VAL A 9 2.41 17.26 1.01
C VAL A 9 3.14 16.20 1.82
N ALA A 10 2.40 15.43 2.61
CA ALA A 10 2.92 14.25 3.28
C ALA A 10 2.95 13.07 2.30
N VAL A 11 4.08 12.36 2.27
CA VAL A 11 4.30 11.21 1.39
C VAL A 11 4.73 10.02 2.24
N TRP A 12 4.04 8.88 2.07
CA TRP A 12 4.42 7.62 2.68
C TRP A 12 4.59 6.56 1.61
N TRP A 13 5.59 5.70 1.80
CA TRP A 13 5.79 4.51 0.99
C TRP A 13 5.24 3.31 1.74
N VAL A 14 4.17 2.72 1.22
CA VAL A 14 3.52 1.57 1.86
C VAL A 14 3.97 0.28 1.19
N ASP A 15 4.44 -0.66 1.99
CA ASP A 15 4.53 -2.06 1.62
C ASP A 15 3.25 -2.76 2.12
N PRO A 16 2.32 -3.12 1.24
CA PRO A 16 1.05 -3.73 1.63
C PRO A 16 1.16 -5.22 1.93
N GLY A 17 2.33 -5.84 1.66
CA GLY A 17 2.46 -7.30 1.64
C GLY A 17 1.82 -7.95 0.41
N GLU A 18 1.82 -9.28 0.40
CA GLU A 18 1.12 -10.07 -0.63
C GLU A 18 -0.40 -9.90 -0.49
N MET A 19 -1.09 -9.76 -1.63
CA MET A 19 -2.53 -9.58 -1.65
C MET A 19 -3.16 -10.32 -2.82
N ASN A 20 -4.31 -10.95 -2.57
CA ASN A 20 -5.15 -11.54 -3.61
C ASN A 20 -5.80 -10.41 -4.44
N THR A 21 -5.08 -9.96 -5.47
CA THR A 21 -5.54 -8.95 -6.42
C THR A 21 -5.42 -9.47 -7.84
N ALA A 22 -6.05 -8.78 -8.81
CA ALA A 22 -5.96 -9.16 -10.20
C ALA A 22 -4.52 -9.17 -10.73
N MET A 23 -3.64 -8.28 -10.25
CA MET A 23 -2.26 -8.19 -10.72
C MET A 23 -1.44 -9.48 -10.46
N PRO A 24 -1.36 -10.03 -9.23
CA PRO A 24 -0.77 -11.35 -8.98
C PRO A 24 -1.55 -12.48 -9.65
N ALA A 25 -2.89 -12.44 -9.69
CA ALA A 25 -3.68 -13.48 -10.35
C ALA A 25 -3.37 -13.61 -11.85
N ASP A 26 -3.10 -12.49 -12.53
CA ASP A 26 -2.67 -12.47 -13.94
C ASP A 26 -1.24 -13.01 -14.13
N ALA A 27 -0.41 -12.94 -13.09
CA ALA A 27 1.00 -13.34 -13.14
C ALA A 27 1.23 -14.81 -12.75
N VAL A 28 0.55 -15.29 -11.70
CA VAL A 28 0.75 -16.64 -11.13
C VAL A 28 -0.49 -17.53 -11.23
N GLY A 29 -1.64 -16.99 -11.64
CA GLY A 29 -2.91 -17.71 -11.68
C GLY A 29 -3.80 -17.41 -10.47
N ALA A 30 -5.11 -17.46 -10.67
CA ALA A 30 -6.09 -17.10 -9.64
C ALA A 30 -6.09 -18.06 -8.44
N GLU A 31 -5.82 -19.35 -8.65
CA GLU A 31 -5.77 -20.34 -7.57
C GLU A 31 -4.57 -20.08 -6.64
N ASP A 32 -3.39 -19.84 -7.20
CA ASP A 32 -2.18 -19.55 -6.41
C ASP A 32 -2.27 -18.16 -5.73
N ALA A 33 -2.81 -17.15 -6.42
CA ALA A 33 -3.01 -15.83 -5.85
C ALA A 33 -4.04 -15.82 -4.69
N ALA A 34 -4.99 -16.76 -4.67
CA ALA A 34 -5.99 -16.89 -3.61
C ALA A 34 -5.41 -17.34 -2.26
N ALA A 35 -4.15 -17.80 -2.21
CA ALA A 35 -3.46 -18.11 -0.96
C ALA A 35 -3.10 -16.85 -0.13
N ALA A 36 -3.03 -15.68 -0.77
CA ALA A 36 -2.74 -14.41 -0.10
C ALA A 36 -4.00 -13.81 0.57
N PRO A 37 -3.85 -12.98 1.61
CA PRO A 37 -4.96 -12.21 2.18
C PRO A 37 -5.65 -11.30 1.16
N GLY A 38 -6.93 -11.00 1.39
CA GLY A 38 -7.66 -10.06 0.55
C GLY A 38 -7.17 -8.61 0.73
N PRO A 39 -7.32 -7.75 -0.28
CA PRO A 39 -6.83 -6.36 -0.24
C PRO A 39 -7.51 -5.51 0.84
N GLU A 40 -8.66 -5.94 1.38
CA GLU A 40 -9.31 -5.31 2.51
C GLU A 40 -8.45 -5.31 3.79
N THR A 41 -7.47 -6.22 3.92
CA THR A 41 -6.62 -6.28 5.12
C THR A 41 -5.73 -5.05 5.26
N VAL A 42 -5.27 -4.43 4.17
CA VAL A 42 -4.39 -3.25 4.22
C VAL A 42 -5.14 -1.96 4.56
N VAL A 43 -6.47 -1.94 4.43
CA VAL A 43 -7.30 -0.72 4.59
C VAL A 43 -7.10 -0.02 5.94
N PRO A 44 -7.05 -0.69 7.11
CA PRO A 44 -6.80 -0.03 8.38
C PRO A 44 -5.44 0.68 8.42
N THR A 45 -4.41 0.08 7.81
CA THR A 45 -3.07 0.71 7.72
C THR A 45 -3.12 1.98 6.89
N LEU A 46 -3.77 1.96 5.72
CA LEU A 46 -3.90 3.14 4.87
C LEU A 46 -4.73 4.24 5.54
N ARG A 47 -5.85 3.88 6.17
CA ARG A 47 -6.70 4.83 6.91
C ARG A 47 -5.93 5.53 8.03
N ARG A 48 -5.12 4.79 8.80
CA ARG A 48 -4.29 5.36 9.85
C ARG A 48 -3.34 6.45 9.32
N LEU A 49 -2.73 6.24 8.16
CA LEU A 49 -1.83 7.25 7.57
C LEU A 49 -2.55 8.55 7.21
N ILE A 50 -3.77 8.43 6.68
CA ILE A 50 -4.60 9.58 6.30
C ILE A 50 -5.13 10.30 7.55
N GLU A 51 -5.61 9.55 8.54
CA GLU A 51 -6.24 10.08 9.74
C GLU A 51 -5.23 10.70 10.71
N GLU A 52 -4.12 10.01 11.00
CA GLU A 52 -3.14 10.43 12.01
C GLU A 52 -2.02 11.31 11.44
N ARG A 53 -1.75 11.20 10.13
CA ARG A 53 -0.63 11.87 9.43
C ARG A 53 0.69 11.77 10.21
N PRO A 54 1.19 10.56 10.50
CA PRO A 54 2.45 10.36 11.21
C PRO A 54 3.65 10.88 10.39
N ALA A 55 4.85 10.85 10.96
CA ALA A 55 6.07 11.23 10.24
C ALA A 55 6.16 10.54 8.87
N ILE A 56 6.59 11.29 7.85
CA ILE A 56 6.77 10.77 6.49
C ILE A 56 7.80 9.64 6.48
N GLY A 57 7.62 8.64 5.63
CA GLY A 57 8.55 7.51 5.56
C GLY A 57 7.95 6.23 5.02
N ARG A 58 8.63 5.11 5.30
CA ARG A 58 8.21 3.77 4.90
C ARG A 58 7.33 3.13 5.97
N VAL A 59 6.27 2.45 5.54
CA VAL A 59 5.29 1.79 6.40
C VAL A 59 5.06 0.39 5.83
N SER A 60 5.17 -0.65 6.65
CA SER A 60 4.82 -2.02 6.27
C SER A 60 3.52 -2.43 6.93
N HIS A 61 2.61 -3.00 6.15
CA HIS A 61 1.42 -3.65 6.66
C HIS A 61 1.83 -4.97 7.35
N PRO A 62 1.39 -5.22 8.59
CA PRO A 62 1.71 -6.45 9.32
C PRO A 62 0.99 -7.68 8.77
#